data_AF-A0A7X3T5X3-F1
#
_entry.id   AF-A0A7X3T5X3-F1
#
_cell.length_a   1.000
_cell.length_b   1.000
_cell.length_c   1.000
_cell.angle_alpha   90.00
_cell.angle_beta   90.00
_cell.angle_gamma   90.00
#
_symmetry.space_group_name_H-M   'P 1'
#
loop_
_entity.id
_entity.type
_entity.pdbx_description
1 polymer ?
#
loop_
_entity_poly.entity_id
_entity_poly.type
_entity_poly.pdbx_seq_one_letter_code
_entity_poly.pdbx_strand_id
1 'polypeptide(L)' 'MYPNYRYKGARLKPKIAMAIILELFAGKTASRREIDEGIIQYHQSHGGLPSIAKTNPIKAALRYLKDRGFAENVS' A
#
# COMPACT_ATOMS: atom_id res chain seq x y z
N MET A 1 16.23 8.29 -7.13
CA MET A 1 15.83 6.92 -7.50
C MET A 1 16.31 6.00 -6.40
N TYR A 2 15.45 5.30 -5.67
CA TYR A 2 15.87 4.39 -4.61
C TYR A 2 16.43 3.11 -5.24
N PRO A 3 17.76 2.87 -5.17
CA PRO A 3 18.39 1.79 -5.94
C PRO A 3 17.93 0.39 -5.51
N ASN A 4 17.31 0.26 -4.32
CA ASN A 4 16.98 -1.02 -3.69
C ASN A 4 15.48 -1.21 -3.36
N TYR A 5 14.57 -0.61 -4.12
CA TYR A 5 13.14 -0.88 -3.92
C TYR A 5 12.83 -2.36 -4.17
N ARG A 6 12.47 -3.08 -3.11
CA ARG A 6 12.31 -4.56 -3.10
C ARG A 6 11.29 -5.08 -4.11
N TYR A 7 10.36 -4.25 -4.56
CA TYR A 7 9.26 -4.65 -5.44
C TYR A 7 9.34 -4.00 -6.83
N LYS A 8 10.54 -3.57 -7.25
CA LYS A 8 10.77 -3.08 -8.61
C LYS A 8 10.36 -4.14 -9.64
N GLY A 9 9.60 -3.73 -10.67
CA GLY A 9 9.05 -4.61 -11.70
C GLY A 9 7.89 -5.50 -11.25
N ALA A 10 7.54 -5.53 -9.97
CA ALA A 10 6.39 -6.28 -9.47
C ALA A 10 5.11 -5.44 -9.59
N ARG A 11 3.97 -6.10 -9.86
CA ARG A 11 2.65 -5.47 -9.79
C ARG A 11 2.20 -5.28 -8.35
N LEU A 12 1.46 -4.21 -8.09
CA LEU A 12 0.86 -3.96 -6.78
C LEU A 12 -0.07 -5.12 -6.38
N LYS A 13 0.27 -5.77 -5.26
CA LYS A 13 -0.49 -6.86 -4.62
C LYS A 13 -0.78 -6.49 -3.17
N PRO A 14 -1.78 -7.09 -2.51
CA PRO A 14 -2.11 -6.76 -1.11
C PRO A 14 -0.91 -6.82 -0.16
N LYS A 15 -0.03 -7.82 -0.30
CA LYS A 15 1.19 -7.94 0.52
C LYS A 15 2.18 -6.78 0.31
N ILE A 16 2.27 -6.26 -0.92
CA ILE A 16 3.14 -5.12 -1.27
C ILE A 16 2.51 -3.84 -0.72
N ALA A 17 1.20 -3.65 -0.94
CA ALA A 17 0.47 -2.51 -0.40
C ALA A 17 0.59 -2.46 1.13
N MET A 18 0.48 -3.60 1.83
CA MET A 18 0.67 -3.68 3.28
C MET A 18 2.07 -3.21 3.71
N ALA A 19 3.13 -3.65 3.02
CA ALA A 19 4.49 -3.22 3.32
C ALA A 19 4.64 -1.70 3.16
N ILE A 20 4.10 -1.14 2.07
CA ILE A 20 4.12 0.31 1.81
C ILE A 20 3.28 1.08 2.84
N ILE A 21 2.13 0.55 3.27
CA ILE A 21 1.29 1.16 4.32
C ILE A 21 2.09 1.31 5.61
N LEU A 22 2.72 0.22 6.05
CA LEU A 22 3.53 0.24 7.28
C LEU A 22 4.73 1.16 7.16
N GLU A 23 5.32 1.28 5.97
CA GLU A 23 6.45 2.18 5.73
C GLU A 23 6.06 3.66 5.74
N LEU A 24 4.96 4.03 5.08
CA LEU A 24 4.60 5.43 4.87
C LEU A 24 3.65 6.01 5.92
N PHE A 25 2.79 5.17 6.50
CA PHE A 25 1.64 5.60 7.30
C PHE A 25 1.62 5.02 8.73
N ALA A 26 2.62 4.23 9.14
CA ALA A 26 2.68 3.78 10.54
C ALA A 26 2.75 4.98 11.50
N GLY A 27 1.87 4.97 12.51
CA GLY A 27 1.75 6.06 13.49
C GLY A 27 1.09 7.33 12.95
N LYS A 28 0.52 7.32 11.74
CA LYS A 28 -0.16 8.46 11.14
C LYS A 28 -1.65 8.20 10.99
N THR A 29 -2.45 9.23 11.24
CA THR A 29 -3.84 9.29 10.78
C THR A 29 -3.84 9.85 9.37
N ALA A 30 -4.40 9.11 8.42
CA ALA A 30 -4.56 9.52 7.04
C ALA A 30 -5.92 9.06 6.51
N SER A 31 -6.50 9.85 5.62
CA SER A 31 -7.73 9.48 4.92
C SER A 31 -7.46 8.31 3.96
N ARG A 32 -8.53 7.60 3.60
CA ARG A 32 -8.44 6.50 2.66
C ARG A 32 -7.88 6.93 1.30
N ARG A 33 -8.24 8.13 0.85
CA ARG A 33 -7.78 8.70 -0.41
C ARG A 33 -6.26 8.96 -0.38
N GLU A 34 -5.75 9.57 0.68
CA GLU A 34 -4.31 9.84 0.85
C GLU A 34 -3.50 8.54 0.88
N ILE A 35 -4.02 7.50 1.54
CA ILE A 35 -3.39 6.17 1.56
C ILE A 35 -3.36 5.57 0.15
N ASP A 36 -4.49 5.57 -0.56
CA ASP A 36 -4.59 4.99 -1.90
C ASP A 36 -3.65 5.71 -2.89
N GLU A 37 -3.69 7.04 -2.94
CA GLU A 37 -2.84 7.86 -3.81
C GLU A 37 -1.35 7.71 -3.45
N GLY A 38 -1.02 7.79 -2.15
CA GLY A 38 0.35 7.70 -1.66
C GLY A 38 1.00 6.35 -1.97
N ILE A 39 0.28 5.23 -1.80
CA ILE A 39 0.80 3.90 -2.13
C ILE A 39 1.03 3.75 -3.63
N ILE A 40 0.08 4.20 -4.45
CA ILE A 40 0.19 4.09 -5.92
C ILE A 40 1.38 4.90 -6.40
N GLN A 41 1.48 6.16 -5.98
CA GLN A 41 2.57 7.06 -6.35
C GLN A 41 3.92 6.53 -5.88
N TYR A 42 4.02 6.10 -4.62
CA TYR A 42 5.24 5.52 -4.07
C TYR A 42 5.64 4.27 -4.87
N HIS A 43 4.74 3.31 -5.05
CA HIS A 43 5.06 2.08 -5.76
C HIS A 43 5.55 2.33 -7.19
N GLN A 44 4.84 3.17 -7.94
CA GLN A 44 5.15 3.42 -9.36
C GLN A 44 6.42 4.26 -9.54
N SER A 45 6.62 5.30 -8.72
CA SER A 45 7.84 6.11 -8.77
C SER A 45 9.12 5.32 -8.44
N HIS A 46 8.98 4.17 -7.78
CA HIS A 46 10.08 3.25 -7.46
C HIS A 46 10.20 2.09 -8.46
N GLY A 47 9.51 2.18 -9.60
CA GLY A 47 9.57 1.19 -10.68
C GLY A 47 8.66 -0.03 -10.48
N GLY A 48 7.71 0.06 -9.56
CA GLY A 48 6.60 -0.88 -9.45
C GLY A 48 5.56 -0.71 -10.55
N LEU A 49 4.74 -1.73 -10.77
CA LEU A 49 3.71 -1.75 -11.80
C LEU A 49 2.31 -1.60 -11.17
N PRO A 50 1.34 -1.01 -11.90
CA PRO A 50 -0.03 -0.93 -11.43
C PRO A 50 -0.64 -2.32 -11.19
N SER A 51 -1.60 -2.36 -10.27
CA SER A 51 -2.44 -3.54 -10.05
C SER A 51 -3.24 -3.86 -11.33
N ILE A 52 -3.46 -5.15 -11.58
CA ILE A 52 -4.45 -5.65 -12.56
C ILE A 52 -5.54 -6.48 -11.88
N ALA A 53 -5.54 -6.53 -10.55
CA ALA A 53 -6.53 -7.28 -9.81
C ALA A 53 -7.90 -6.61 -9.97
N LYS A 54 -8.95 -7.42 -10.12
CA LYS A 54 -10.35 -6.94 -10.11
C LYS A 54 -10.70 -6.27 -8.78
N THR A 55 -10.07 -6.70 -7.69
CA THR A 55 -10.25 -6.14 -6.36
C THR A 55 -9.12 -5.17 -6.02
N ASN A 56 -9.44 -4.09 -5.30
CA ASN A 56 -8.45 -3.11 -4.87
C ASN A 56 -7.48 -3.76 -3.85
N PRO A 57 -6.18 -3.92 -4.18
CA PRO A 57 -5.22 -4.57 -3.29
C PRO A 57 -4.96 -3.77 -2.01
N ILE A 58 -5.13 -2.46 -2.04
CA ILE A 58 -4.95 -1.56 -0.89
C ILE A 58 -6.08 -1.77 0.11
N LYS A 59 -7.32 -1.91 -0.38
CA LYS A 59 -8.48 -2.27 0.47
C LYS A 59 -8.25 -3.58 1.21
N ALA A 60 -7.76 -4.60 0.50
CA ALA A 60 -7.47 -5.91 1.08
C ALA A 60 -6.36 -5.83 2.14
N ALA A 61 -5.31 -5.04 1.89
CA ALA A 61 -4.23 -4.81 2.83
C ALA A 61 -4.70 -4.10 4.11
N LEU A 62 -5.47 -3.02 3.98
CA LEU A 62 -6.02 -2.28 5.12
C LEU A 62 -6.96 -3.15 5.96
N ARG A 63 -7.84 -3.93 5.33
CA ARG A 63 -8.70 -4.87 6.07
C ARG A 63 -7.87 -5.87 6.87
N TYR A 64 -6.84 -6.46 6.25
CA TYR A 64 -5.95 -7.38 6.95
C TYR A 64 -5.23 -6.71 8.14
N LEU A 65 -4.76 -5.47 7.98
CA LEU A 65 -4.13 -4.71 9.05
C LEU A 65 -5.10 -4.39 10.19
N LYS A 66 -6.36 -4.03 9.88
CA LYS A 66 -7.42 -3.85 10.87
C LYS A 66 -7.70 -5.13 11.64
N ASP A 67 -7.87 -6.25 10.95
CA ASP A 67 -8.13 -7.55 11.55
C ASP A 67 -6.98 -7.99 12.50
N ARG A 68 -5.80 -7.38 12.35
CA ARG A 68 -4.60 -7.60 13.18
C ARG A 68 -4.36 -6.52 14.25
N GLY A 69 -5.22 -5.52 14.35
CA GLY A 69 -5.07 -4.41 15.30
C GLY A 69 -4.04 -3.35 14.92
N PHE A 70 -3.54 -3.35 13.68
CA PHE A 70 -2.61 -2.32 13.18
C PHE A 70 -3.31 -1.10 12.56
N ALA A 71 -4.63 -1.16 12.38
CA ALA A 71 -5.44 -0.07 11.88
C ALA A 71 -6.81 -0.06 12.56
N GLU A 72 -7.29 1.11 12.97
CA GLU A 72 -8.52 1.23 13.76
C GLU A 72 -9.75 1.50 12.87
N ASN A 73 -9.58 2.28 11.80
CA ASN A 73 -10.65 2.64 10.88
C ASN A 73 -10.20 2.57 9.42
N VAL A 74 -10.85 1.71 8.63
CA VAL A 74 -10.49 1.42 7.22
C VAL A 74 -11.64 1.67 6.25
N SER A 75 -12.66 2.39 6.74
CA SER A 75 -13.91 2.71 6.04
C SER A 75 -13.65 3.64 4.85
#